data_AF-A0A958Z3A2-F1
#
_entry.id   AF-A0A958Z3A2-F1
#
_cell.length_a   1.000
_cell.length_b   1.000
_cell.length_c   1.000
_cell.angle_alpha   90.00
_cell.angle_beta   90.00
_cell.angle_gamma   90.00
#
_symmetry.space_group_name_H-M   'P 1'
#
loop_
_entity.id
_entity.type
_entity.pdbx_description
1 polymer ?
#
loop_
_entity_poly.entity_id
_entity_poly.type
_entity_poly.pdbx_seq_one_letter_code
_entity_poly.pdbx_strand_id
1 'polypeptide(L)' 'PFPYIANTTGWYTAELGRQPWLVYNLLRTADGISPTVSSGNTLFTLLGFIGLYLLLGLLFLMLAGKIINKGPETSKQI' A
#
# COMPACT_ATOMS: atom_id res chain seq x y z
N PRO A 1 10.15 -11.96 5.99
CA PRO A 1 10.27 -10.47 5.96
C PRO A 1 11.10 -9.97 4.77
N PHE A 2 12.26 -10.58 4.45
CA PHE A 2 13.12 -10.14 3.36
C PHE A 2 12.47 -10.08 1.96
N PRO A 3 11.60 -11.03 1.55
CA PRO A 3 10.93 -10.93 0.26
C PRO A 3 10.04 -9.68 0.14
N TYR A 4 9.37 -9.28 1.22
CA TYR A 4 8.55 -8.05 1.24
C TYR A 4 9.41 -6.80 1.08
N ILE A 5 10.53 -6.72 1.81
CA ILE A 5 11.44 -5.58 1.75
C ILE A 5 12.04 -5.46 0.34
N ALA A 6 12.52 -6.57 -0.23
CA ALA A 6 13.09 -6.58 -1.57
C ALA A 6 12.06 -6.16 -2.64
N ASN A 7 10.81 -6.60 -2.51
CA ASN A 7 9.73 -6.21 -3.42
C ASN A 7 9.45 -4.70 -3.34
N THR A 8 9.23 -4.17 -2.13
CA THR A 8 8.94 -2.74 -1.93
C THR A 8 10.09 -1.85 -2.38
N THR A 9 11.34 -2.22 -2.07
CA THR A 9 12.52 -1.45 -2.50
C THR A 9 12.75 -1.51 -4.02
N GLY A 10 12.43 -2.63 -4.66
CA GLY A 10 12.43 -2.74 -6.11
C GLY A 10 11.47 -1.76 -6.79
N TRP A 11 10.22 -1.68 -6.30
CA TRP A 11 9.24 -0.70 -6.77
C TRP A 11 9.71 0.73 -6.55
N TYR A 12 10.19 1.06 -5.34
CA TYR A 12 10.73 2.40 -5.07
C TYR A 12 11.84 2.79 -6.04
N THR A 13 12.75 1.86 -6.35
CA THR A 13 13.84 2.12 -7.30
C THR A 13 13.29 2.43 -8.69
N ALA A 14 12.31 1.66 -9.17
CA ALA A 14 11.69 1.86 -10.48
C ALA A 14 10.90 3.18 -10.57
N GLU A 15 10.19 3.55 -9.50
CA GLU A 15 9.31 4.72 -9.46
C GLU A 15 10.08 6.02 -9.24
N LEU A 16 11.02 6.03 -8.30
CA LEU A 16 11.86 7.19 -8.00
C LEU A 16 12.91 7.41 -9.09
N GLY A 17 13.44 6.34 -9.69
CA GLY A 17 14.40 6.44 -10.80
C GLY A 17 13.83 7.13 -12.05
N ARG A 18 12.50 7.20 -12.16
CA ARG A 18 11.80 7.86 -13.26
C ARG A 18 11.53 9.35 -13.01
N GLN A 19 11.67 9.83 -11.77
CA GLN A 19 11.55 11.26 -11.47
C GLN A 19 12.60 12.05 -12.27
N PRO A 20 12.27 13.22 -12.86
CA PRO A 20 11.08 14.04 -12.60
C PRO A 20 9.89 13.79 -13.57
N TRP A 21 9.82 12.62 -14.20
CA TRP A 21 8.84 12.32 -15.25
C TRP A 21 7.69 11.45 -14.76
N LEU A 22 6.47 11.76 -15.23
CA LEU A 22 5.28 10.90 -15.23
C LEU A 22 5.14 10.10 -16.53
N VAL A 23 5.61 10.64 -17.65
CA VAL A 23 5.90 9.90 -18.89
C VAL A 23 7.17 10.51 -19.45
N TYR A 24 8.17 9.68 -19.73
CA TYR A 24 9.49 10.16 -20.17
C TYR A 24 9.36 11.10 -21.37
N ASN A 25 10.00 12.27 -21.27
CA ASN A 25 10.03 13.31 -22.30
C ASN A 25 8.65 13.84 -22.74
N LEU A 26 7.57 13.52 -22.02
CA LEU A 26 6.21 13.91 -22.38
C LEU A 26 5.50 14.67 -21.25
N LEU A 27 5.52 14.12 -20.03
CA LEU A 27 4.79 14.70 -18.90
C LEU A 27 5.66 14.70 -17.65
N ARG A 28 5.85 15.87 -17.03
CA ARG A 28 6.58 15.99 -15.77
C ARG A 28 5.65 15.74 -14.58
N THR A 29 6.23 15.26 -13.47
CA THR A 29 5.50 15.03 -12.23
C THR A 29 4.83 16.31 -11.69
N ALA A 30 5.48 17.47 -11.84
CA ALA A 30 4.95 18.75 -11.40
C ALA A 30 3.66 19.17 -12.14
N ASP A 31 3.53 18.76 -13.41
CA ASP A 31 2.37 19.08 -14.25
C ASP A 31 1.22 18.08 -14.07
N GLY A 32 1.44 17.00 -13.30
CA GLY A 32 0.44 15.93 -13.09
C GLY A 32 -0.57 16.21 -11.98
N ILE A 33 -0.50 17.36 -11.31
CA ILE A 33 -1.39 17.72 -10.21
C ILE A 33 -2.72 18.21 -10.77
N SER A 34 -3.84 17.73 -10.22
CA SER A 34 -5.17 18.18 -10.64
C SER A 34 -5.41 19.65 -10.28
N PRO A 35 -5.78 20.52 -11.22
CA PRO A 35 -5.99 21.94 -10.96
C PRO A 35 -7.33 22.24 -10.26
N THR A 36 -8.27 21.29 -10.28
CA THR A 36 -9.64 21.49 -9.75
C THR A 36 -9.82 20.95 -8.34
N VAL A 37 -8.85 20.17 -7.83
CA VAL A 37 -8.94 19.53 -6.52
C VAL A 37 -8.13 20.33 -5.50
N SER A 38 -8.80 20.81 -4.46
CA SER A 38 -8.14 21.51 -3.35
C SER A 38 -7.19 20.57 -2.59
N SER A 39 -6.02 21.09 -2.19
CA SER A 39 -5.04 20.39 -1.36
C SER A 39 -5.64 19.87 -0.05
N GLY A 40 -6.65 20.55 0.50
CA GLY A 40 -7.35 20.11 1.71
C GLY A 40 -8.12 18.80 1.51
N ASN A 41 -8.78 18.63 0.35
CA ASN A 41 -9.50 17.40 0.02
C ASN A 41 -8.52 16.23 -0.15
N THR A 42 -7.39 16.49 -0.81
CA THR A 42 -6.31 15.50 -0.98
C THR A 42 -5.76 15.06 0.37
N LEU A 43 -5.49 15.99 1.30
CA LEU A 43 -4.99 15.64 2.62
C LEU A 43 -6.02 14.86 3.45
N PHE A 44 -7.28 15.29 3.44
CA PHE A 44 -8.36 14.60 4.16
C PHE A 44 -8.51 13.15 3.71
N THR A 45 -8.58 12.94 2.38
CA THR A 45 -8.70 11.60 1.81
C THR A 45 -7.45 10.75 2.04
N LEU A 46 -6.25 11.34 1.94
CA LEU A 46 -4.99 10.65 2.25
C LEU A 46 -4.98 10.14 3.70
N LEU A 47 -5.33 10.98 4.67
CA LEU A 47 -5.42 10.57 6.08
C LEU A 47 -6.48 9.50 6.29
N GLY A 48 -7.63 9.62 5.61
CA GLY A 48 -8.67 8.60 5.61
C GLY A 48 -8.17 7.24 5.11
N PHE A 49 -7.46 7.21 3.98
CA PHE A 49 -6.88 5.98 3.44
C PHE A 49 -5.76 5.40 4.31
N ILE A 50 -4.90 6.25 4.89
CA ILE A 50 -3.89 5.81 5.86
C ILE A 50 -4.56 5.11 7.04
N GLY A 51 -5.57 5.75 7.64
CA GLY A 51 -6.33 5.17 8.75
C GLY A 51 -7.00 3.85 8.38
N LEU A 52 -7.65 3.80 7.21
CA LEU A 52 -8.30 2.59 6.70
C LEU A 52 -7.31 1.43 6.51
N TYR A 53 -6.18 1.68 5.86
CA TYR A 53 -5.17 0.64 5.62
C TYR A 53 -4.47 0.19 6.90
N LEU A 54 -4.24 1.08 7.86
CA LEU A 54 -3.73 0.71 9.18
C LEU A 54 -4.72 -0.18 9.93
N LEU A 55 -6.02 0.17 9.94
CA LEU A 55 -7.07 -0.64 10.57
C LEU A 55 -7.15 -2.03 9.94
N LEU A 56 -7.23 -2.10 8.62
CA LEU A 56 -7.29 -3.37 7.89
C LEU A 56 -6.03 -4.21 8.09
N GLY A 57 -4.85 -3.58 8.05
CA GLY A 57 -3.58 -4.26 8.29
C GLY A 57 -3.49 -4.84 9.71
N LEU A 58 -3.91 -4.09 10.72
CA LEU A 58 -3.91 -4.54 12.11
C LEU A 58 -4.91 -5.69 12.33
N LEU A 59 -6.13 -5.57 11.77
CA LEU A 59 -7.12 -6.66 11.79
C LEU A 59 -6.58 -7.92 11.10
N PHE A 60 -5.96 -7.77 9.94
CA PHE A 60 -5.34 -8.88 9.22
C PHE A 60 -4.27 -9.59 10.07
N LEU A 61 -3.35 -8.84 10.69
CA LEU A 61 -2.31 -9.44 11.54
C LEU A 61 -2.91 -10.17 12.75
N MET A 62 -3.94 -9.60 13.39
CA MET A 62 -4.63 -10.27 14.51
C MET A 62 -5.34 -11.55 14.06
N LEU A 63 -6.07 -11.50 12.94
CA LEU A 63 -6.79 -12.66 12.42
C LEU A 63 -5.84 -13.74 11.91
N ALA A 64 -4.80 -13.37 11.17
CA ALA A 64 -3.78 -14.28 10.70
C ALA A 64 -3.08 -14.95 11.90
N GLY A 65 -2.67 -14.17 12.91
CA GLY A 65 -2.09 -14.71 14.14
C GLY A 65 -3.04 -15.67 14.86
N LYS A 66 -4.33 -15.32 14.97
CA LYS A 66 -5.35 -16.18 15.58
C LYS A 66 -5.53 -17.50 14.81
N ILE A 67 -5.59 -17.44 13.48
CA ILE A 67 -5.79 -18.62 12.62
C ILE A 67 -4.54 -19.53 12.67
N ILE A 68 -3.35 -18.94 12.56
CA ILE A 68 -2.08 -19.67 12.64
C ILE A 68 -1.97 -20.39 13.99
N ASN A 69 -2.32 -19.73 15.09
CA ASN A 69 -2.30 -20.33 16.44
C ASN A 69 -3.38 -21.41 16.63
N LYS A 70 -4.54 -21.30 15.96
CA LYS A 70 -5.60 -22.32 16.02
C LYS A 70 -5.15 -23.63 15.38
N GLY A 71 -4.25 -23.57 14.39
CA GLY A 71 -3.81 -24.74 13.63
C GLY A 71 -4.92 -25.33 12.75
N PRO A 72 -4.61 -26.37 11.96
CA PRO A 72 -5.58 -27.03 11.11
C PRO A 72 -6.63 -27.78 11.95
N GLU A 73 -7.91 -27.63 11.59
CA GLU A 73 -8.97 -28.48 12.12
C GLU A 73 -8.63 -29.93 11.72
N THR A 74 -8.40 -30.80 12.72
CA THR A 74 -8.27 -32.23 12.44
C THR A 74 -9.65 -32.70 12.00
N SER A 75 -9.83 -32.90 10.70
CA SER A 75 -10.99 -33.60 10.16
C SER A 75 -11.17 -34.88 10.97
N LYS A 76 -12.21 -34.93 11.82
CA LYS A 76 -12.72 -36.21 12.31
C LYS A 76 -13.23 -36.94 11.08
N GLN A 77 -12.35 -37.74 10.49
CA GLN A 77 -12.73 -38.76 9.52
C GLN A 77 -13.65 -39.72 10.28
N ILE A 78 -14.93 -39.67 9.93
CA ILE A 78 -15.90 -40.74 10.21
C ILE A 78 -16.04 -41.50 8.90
#